data_AF-A0A350J6V9-F1
#
_entry.id   AF-A0A350J6V9-F1
#
_cell.length_a   1.000
_cell.length_b   1.000
_cell.length_c   1.000
_cell.angle_alpha   90.00
_cell.angle_beta   90.00
_cell.angle_gamma   90.00
#
_symmetry.space_group_name_H-M   'P 1'
#
loop_
_entity.id
_entity.type
_entity.pdbx_description
1 polymer ?
#
loop_
_entity_poly.entity_id
_entity_poly.type
_entity_poly.pdbx_seq_one_letter_code
_entity_poly.pdbx_strand_id
1 'polypeptide(L)'
;IPFRVYGGMRFYDRKEIKDILAYLRLINDDKDDLAFDRIVNVPKRGIGDTTVDRIRAIATEEGRSMMDVCRDCYSYDDLTRSSSKLQGFVALIDKFRSVVLSDEMSFKDFVDMVENDSGVINEIIEQKENKGELTDRVENLKELLTEASEFEKAHRSDPEGKEEIIEAELADDLYLEEETVTADSLGGLLSLYLENAALYSQGDSEDENEDFVKLMTIHSAKGLEFGAVFIIGVEDGIFPGYRAISSLKDLEEERRLMYVAITRAKKNLFIVLTRQRMIFGQTQCLPPSRFLKEISKEHLYLMGNNREVQKQSASRISSNARSEARRTIQSAFASTFKDEKKTVKSGLDPSEISKGMKVSHLRFGTGVIIKVEPVAGDALLTVDFDGMKKNMLAKNSGLKRA
;
A
#
# COMPACT_ATOMS: atom_id res chain seq x y z
N ILE A 1 17.64 -18.49 3.72
CA ILE A 1 18.72 -17.65 4.30
C ILE A 1 18.14 -16.96 5.53
N PRO A 2 18.63 -17.22 6.75
CA PRO A 2 18.12 -16.57 7.96
C PRO A 2 18.25 -15.05 7.87
N PHE A 3 17.23 -14.30 8.29
CA PHE A 3 17.23 -12.85 8.23
C PHE A 3 16.48 -12.19 9.39
N ARG A 4 16.86 -10.96 9.73
CA ARG A 4 16.22 -10.15 10.78
C ARG A 4 15.96 -8.74 10.30
N VAL A 5 14.78 -8.21 10.60
CA VAL A 5 14.38 -6.83 10.27
C VAL A 5 14.68 -5.90 11.46
N TYR A 6 15.49 -4.88 11.24
CA TYR A 6 15.90 -3.87 12.22
C TYR A 6 15.35 -2.50 11.85
N GLY A 7 14.73 -1.84 12.82
CA GLY A 7 14.18 -0.49 12.64
C GLY A 7 12.86 -0.50 11.89
N GLY A 8 11.84 0.09 12.50
CA GLY A 8 10.45 -0.07 12.09
C GLY A 8 9.80 -1.31 12.70
N MET A 9 8.47 -1.35 12.71
CA MET A 9 7.73 -2.57 13.07
C MET A 9 7.75 -3.54 11.90
N ARG A 10 7.80 -4.85 12.18
CA ARG A 10 7.58 -5.89 11.17
C ARG A 10 6.22 -5.67 10.50
N PHE A 11 6.05 -6.17 9.28
CA PHE A 11 4.83 -5.95 8.51
C PHE A 11 3.56 -6.35 9.31
N TYR A 12 3.50 -7.60 9.78
CA TYR A 12 2.41 -8.09 10.64
C TYR A 12 2.38 -7.49 12.05
N ASP A 13 3.42 -6.74 12.45
CA ASP A 13 3.44 -6.06 13.74
C ASP A 13 2.77 -4.69 13.73
N ARG A 14 2.52 -4.13 12.54
CA ARG A 14 1.89 -2.82 12.39
C ARG A 14 0.46 -2.84 12.91
N LYS A 15 0.06 -1.74 13.55
CA LYS A 15 -1.23 -1.66 14.25
C LYS A 15 -2.40 -1.98 13.33
N GLU A 16 -2.48 -1.31 12.18
CA GLU A 16 -3.53 -1.52 11.19
C GLU A 16 -3.55 -2.95 10.65
N ILE A 17 -2.39 -3.56 10.43
CA ILE A 17 -2.29 -4.95 9.96
C ILE A 17 -2.79 -5.92 11.04
N LYS A 18 -2.38 -5.73 12.31
CA LYS A 18 -2.89 -6.54 13.43
C LYS A 18 -4.40 -6.38 13.63
N ASP A 19 -4.94 -5.19 13.38
CA ASP A 19 -6.38 -4.96 13.49
C ASP A 19 -7.14 -5.75 12.43
N ILE A 20 -6.70 -5.71 11.16
CA ILE A 20 -7.30 -6.52 10.09
C ILE A 20 -7.11 -8.03 10.34
N LEU A 21 -5.91 -8.47 10.76
CA LEU A 21 -5.68 -9.86 11.11
C LEU A 21 -6.57 -10.34 12.27
N ALA A 22 -6.87 -9.47 13.25
CA ALA A 22 -7.80 -9.83 14.31
C ALA A 22 -9.26 -9.93 13.82
N TYR A 23 -9.69 -9.11 12.87
CA TYR A 23 -10.96 -9.36 12.18
C TYR A 23 -10.96 -10.73 11.51
N LEU A 24 -9.94 -11.01 10.69
CA LEU A 24 -9.81 -12.27 9.97
C LEU A 24 -9.80 -13.47 10.92
N ARG A 25 -9.09 -13.37 12.06
CA ARG A 25 -9.08 -14.39 13.11
C ARG A 25 -10.45 -14.63 13.73
N LEU A 26 -11.15 -13.56 14.13
CA LEU A 26 -12.49 -13.68 14.72
C LEU A 26 -13.53 -14.21 13.72
N ILE A 27 -13.37 -13.87 12.44
CA ILE A 27 -14.22 -14.42 11.37
C ILE A 27 -13.95 -15.92 11.22
N ASN A 28 -12.68 -16.35 11.26
CA ASN A 28 -12.30 -17.76 11.19
C ASN A 28 -12.75 -18.56 12.41
N ASP A 29 -12.54 -18.01 13.62
CA ASP A 29 -12.91 -18.61 14.90
C ASP A 29 -13.64 -17.59 15.79
N ASP A 30 -14.94 -17.80 16.01
CA ASP A 30 -15.76 -16.90 16.84
C ASP A 30 -15.53 -17.10 18.35
N LYS A 31 -14.59 -17.98 18.72
CA LYS A 31 -14.13 -18.18 20.09
C LYS A 31 -12.80 -17.51 20.38
N ASP A 32 -12.23 -16.80 19.42
CA ASP A 32 -11.00 -16.03 19.62
C ASP A 32 -11.27 -14.74 20.41
N ASP A 33 -11.37 -14.87 21.72
CA ASP A 33 -11.63 -13.75 22.64
C ASP A 33 -10.52 -12.68 22.60
N LEU A 34 -9.28 -13.05 22.28
CA LEU A 34 -8.17 -12.10 22.13
C LEU A 34 -8.34 -11.23 20.89
N ALA A 35 -8.75 -11.85 19.78
CA ALA A 35 -9.10 -11.12 18.57
C ALA A 35 -10.32 -10.22 18.82
N PHE A 36 -11.37 -10.74 19.47
CA PHE A 36 -12.55 -9.97 19.86
C PHE A 36 -12.18 -8.72 20.66
N ASP A 37 -11.41 -8.88 21.74
CA ASP A 37 -11.02 -7.78 22.63
C ASP A 37 -10.28 -6.67 21.89
N ARG A 38 -9.45 -7.05 20.92
CA ARG A 38 -8.70 -6.12 20.09
C ARG A 38 -9.60 -5.26 19.20
N ILE A 39 -10.62 -5.84 18.58
CA ILE A 39 -11.34 -5.19 17.46
C ILE A 39 -12.78 -4.78 17.75
N VAL A 40 -13.37 -5.22 18.87
CA VAL A 40 -14.76 -4.90 19.24
C VAL A 40 -15.03 -3.39 19.20
N ASN A 41 -14.05 -2.57 19.56
CA ASN A 41 -14.15 -1.10 19.54
C ASN A 41 -13.13 -0.43 18.60
N VAL A 42 -12.60 -1.17 17.61
CA VAL A 42 -11.73 -0.66 16.54
C VAL A 42 -12.38 -0.93 15.17
N PRO A 43 -12.90 0.07 14.45
CA PRO A 43 -13.00 1.48 14.84
C PRO A 43 -13.96 1.74 16.00
N LYS A 44 -13.91 2.96 16.56
CA LYS A 44 -14.73 3.35 17.72
C LYS A 44 -16.22 3.14 17.45
N ARG A 45 -16.81 2.16 18.15
CA ARG A 45 -18.26 1.85 18.13
C ARG A 45 -19.00 2.39 19.34
N GLY A 46 -18.28 3.02 20.26
CA GLY A 46 -18.82 3.51 21.52
C GLY A 46 -19.20 2.37 22.47
N ILE A 47 -18.50 1.25 22.37
CA ILE A 47 -18.51 0.15 23.35
C ILE A 47 -17.40 0.49 24.34
N GLY A 48 -17.76 0.84 25.57
CA GLY A 48 -16.79 1.30 26.57
C GLY A 48 -16.04 0.13 27.23
N ASP A 49 -14.84 0.39 27.75
CA ASP A 49 -13.98 -0.62 28.38
C ASP A 49 -14.71 -1.38 29.49
N THR A 50 -15.54 -0.69 30.29
CA THR A 50 -16.35 -1.33 31.35
C THR A 50 -17.39 -2.32 30.80
N THR A 51 -17.92 -2.09 29.60
CA THR A 51 -18.83 -3.04 28.92
C THR A 51 -18.05 -4.26 28.46
N VAL A 52 -16.85 -4.05 27.89
CA VAL A 52 -15.97 -5.14 27.43
C VAL A 52 -15.53 -6.00 28.62
N ASP A 53 -15.12 -5.37 29.73
CA ASP A 53 -14.79 -6.07 30.96
C ASP A 53 -15.96 -6.90 31.50
N ARG A 54 -17.19 -6.37 31.40
CA ARG A 54 -18.38 -7.10 31.83
C ARG A 54 -18.68 -8.30 30.93
N ILE A 55 -18.54 -8.14 29.60
CA ILE A 55 -18.66 -9.25 28.63
C ILE A 55 -17.63 -10.33 28.96
N ARG A 56 -16.37 -9.95 29.23
CA ARG A 56 -15.29 -10.88 29.58
C ARG A 56 -15.60 -11.66 30.87
N ALA A 57 -16.13 -10.98 31.88
CA ALA A 57 -16.53 -11.61 33.14
C ALA A 57 -17.65 -12.63 32.93
N ILE A 58 -18.71 -12.28 32.19
CA ILE A 58 -19.83 -13.17 31.89
C ILE A 58 -19.35 -14.38 31.06
N ALA A 59 -18.54 -14.15 30.03
CA ALA A 59 -17.95 -15.20 29.19
C ALA A 59 -17.18 -16.22 30.04
N THR A 60 -16.36 -15.72 30.98
CA THR A 60 -15.59 -16.57 31.90
C THR A 60 -16.48 -17.33 32.89
N GLU A 61 -17.51 -16.69 33.44
CA GLU A 61 -18.42 -17.28 34.42
C GLU A 61 -19.28 -18.41 33.81
N GLU A 62 -19.73 -18.24 32.57
CA GLU A 62 -20.59 -19.19 31.87
C GLU A 62 -19.83 -20.19 30.99
N GLY A 63 -18.51 -20.01 30.81
CA GLY A 63 -17.71 -20.84 29.92
C GLY A 63 -18.09 -20.69 28.44
N ARG A 64 -18.48 -19.49 28.01
CA ARG A 64 -18.86 -19.14 26.63
C ARG A 64 -17.86 -18.15 26.05
N SER A 65 -17.82 -18.00 24.72
CA SER A 65 -17.00 -16.94 24.10
C SER A 65 -17.61 -15.56 24.30
N MET A 66 -16.80 -14.51 24.19
CA MET A 66 -17.27 -13.13 24.24
C MET A 66 -18.25 -12.81 23.09
N MET A 67 -18.08 -13.45 21.92
CA MET A 67 -19.02 -13.35 20.80
C MET A 67 -20.40 -13.93 21.16
N ASP A 68 -20.44 -15.09 21.81
CA ASP A 68 -21.69 -15.73 22.22
C ASP A 68 -22.45 -14.90 23.26
N VAL A 69 -21.72 -14.30 24.22
CA VAL A 69 -22.31 -13.35 25.17
C VAL A 69 -22.89 -12.13 24.45
N CYS A 70 -22.22 -11.64 23.40
CA CYS A 70 -22.73 -10.52 22.61
C CYS A 70 -23.96 -10.87 21.79
N ARG A 71 -24.03 -12.09 21.23
CA ARG A 71 -25.23 -12.62 20.54
C ARG A 71 -26.44 -12.62 21.48
N ASP A 72 -26.24 -13.00 22.73
CA ASP A 72 -27.29 -13.08 23.76
C ASP A 72 -27.32 -11.85 24.68
N CYS A 73 -26.80 -10.69 24.25
CA CYS A 73 -26.59 -9.54 25.14
C CYS A 73 -27.86 -9.01 25.82
N TYR A 74 -29.05 -9.29 25.26
CA TYR A 74 -30.34 -8.91 25.84
C TYR A 74 -30.72 -9.71 27.10
N SER A 75 -30.09 -10.85 27.32
CA SER A 75 -30.30 -11.69 28.50
C SER A 75 -29.62 -11.13 29.76
N TYR A 76 -28.78 -10.09 29.61
CA TYR A 76 -27.98 -9.52 30.69
C TYR A 76 -28.37 -8.05 30.92
N ASP A 77 -28.91 -7.76 32.11
CA ASP A 77 -29.31 -6.41 32.50
C ASP A 77 -28.16 -5.39 32.34
N ASP A 78 -26.93 -5.79 32.69
CA ASP A 78 -25.74 -4.95 32.62
C ASP A 78 -25.34 -4.55 31.19
N LEU A 79 -25.70 -5.35 30.20
CA LEU A 79 -25.35 -5.13 28.78
C LEU A 79 -26.47 -4.42 28.00
N THR A 80 -27.65 -4.27 28.59
CA THR A 80 -28.85 -3.73 27.93
C THR A 80 -28.60 -2.36 27.28
N ARG A 81 -27.81 -1.49 27.93
CA ARG A 81 -27.48 -0.14 27.41
C ARG A 81 -26.58 -0.15 26.17
N SER A 82 -25.80 -1.20 25.99
CA SER A 82 -24.86 -1.37 24.87
C SER A 82 -25.36 -2.37 23.83
N SER A 83 -26.51 -3.02 24.07
CA SER A 83 -27.08 -4.09 23.25
C SER A 83 -27.13 -3.77 21.76
N SER A 84 -27.68 -2.62 21.37
CA SER A 84 -27.76 -2.21 19.96
C SER A 84 -26.39 -2.11 19.28
N LYS A 85 -25.35 -1.66 19.99
CA LYS A 85 -23.98 -1.56 19.46
C LYS A 85 -23.32 -2.93 19.36
N LEU A 86 -23.51 -3.78 20.38
CA LEU A 86 -23.01 -5.15 20.40
C LEU A 86 -23.63 -5.98 19.27
N GLN A 87 -24.94 -5.87 19.07
CA GLN A 87 -25.65 -6.54 17.99
C GLN A 87 -25.23 -6.04 16.61
N GLY A 88 -24.96 -4.73 16.47
CA GLY A 88 -24.38 -4.19 15.24
C GLY A 88 -23.00 -4.79 14.92
N PHE A 89 -22.17 -5.01 15.94
CA PHE A 89 -20.88 -5.68 15.78
C PHE A 89 -21.01 -7.17 15.46
N VAL A 90 -21.90 -7.89 16.16
CA VAL A 90 -22.20 -9.31 15.89
C VAL A 90 -22.69 -9.48 14.45
N ALA A 91 -23.65 -8.67 14.01
CA ALA A 91 -24.19 -8.73 12.64
C ALA A 91 -23.12 -8.47 11.57
N LEU A 92 -22.13 -7.61 11.87
CA LEU A 92 -21.00 -7.36 10.98
C LEU A 92 -20.11 -8.61 10.83
N ILE A 93 -19.76 -9.28 11.93
CA ILE A 93 -18.94 -10.50 11.89
C ILE A 93 -19.71 -11.64 11.22
N ASP A 94 -20.99 -11.82 11.54
CA ASP A 94 -21.83 -12.85 10.92
C ASP A 94 -22.00 -12.61 9.41
N LYS A 95 -22.07 -11.35 8.96
CA LYS A 95 -22.02 -10.99 7.54
C LYS A 95 -20.73 -11.50 6.88
N PHE A 96 -19.57 -11.23 7.45
CA PHE A 96 -18.30 -11.71 6.88
C PHE A 96 -18.21 -13.24 6.88
N ARG A 97 -18.65 -13.90 7.95
CA ARG A 97 -18.71 -15.37 8.00
C ARG A 97 -19.61 -15.96 6.91
N SER A 98 -20.75 -15.32 6.63
CA SER A 98 -21.64 -15.78 5.55
C SER A 98 -20.99 -15.71 4.16
N VAL A 99 -20.11 -14.73 3.94
CA VAL A 99 -19.33 -14.58 2.70
C VAL A 99 -18.24 -15.65 2.59
N VAL A 100 -17.53 -15.93 3.69
CA VAL A 100 -16.53 -17.02 3.71
C VAL A 100 -17.18 -18.37 3.39
N LEU A 101 -18.40 -18.60 3.88
CA LEU A 101 -19.15 -19.83 3.63
C LEU A 101 -19.76 -19.91 2.22
N SER A 102 -20.05 -18.78 1.58
CA SER A 102 -20.60 -18.78 0.22
C SER A 102 -19.53 -19.10 -0.83
N ASP A 103 -18.27 -18.78 -0.55
CA ASP A 103 -17.13 -19.05 -1.44
C ASP A 103 -17.26 -18.40 -2.84
N GLU A 104 -18.02 -17.29 -2.92
CA GLU A 104 -18.37 -16.63 -4.19
C GLU A 104 -17.41 -15.49 -4.59
N MET A 105 -16.33 -15.26 -3.84
CA MET A 105 -15.37 -14.19 -4.13
C MET A 105 -13.92 -14.60 -3.92
N SER A 106 -12.99 -13.81 -4.46
CA SER A 106 -11.56 -14.01 -4.27
C SER A 106 -11.16 -13.68 -2.83
N PHE A 107 -10.06 -14.26 -2.35
CA PHE A 107 -9.53 -13.98 -1.01
C PHE A 107 -9.13 -12.51 -0.87
N LYS A 108 -8.52 -11.94 -1.92
CA LYS A 108 -8.19 -10.51 -1.96
C LYS A 108 -9.43 -9.62 -1.78
N ASP A 109 -10.50 -9.90 -2.53
CA ASP A 109 -11.73 -9.08 -2.47
C ASP A 109 -12.44 -9.25 -1.14
N PHE A 110 -12.34 -10.44 -0.51
CA PHE A 110 -12.81 -10.66 0.84
C PHE A 110 -12.04 -9.82 1.87
N VAL A 111 -10.70 -9.78 1.81
CA VAL A 111 -9.89 -8.92 2.69
C VAL A 111 -10.23 -7.44 2.47
N ASP A 112 -10.36 -6.98 1.22
CA ASP A 112 -10.77 -5.61 0.89
C ASP A 112 -12.16 -5.29 1.47
N MET A 113 -13.12 -6.23 1.38
CA MET A 113 -14.43 -6.08 2.02
C MET A 113 -14.29 -5.91 3.54
N VAL A 114 -13.48 -6.71 4.21
CA VAL A 114 -13.23 -6.60 5.66
C VAL A 114 -12.61 -5.24 6.01
N GLU A 115 -11.63 -4.75 5.25
CA GLU A 115 -10.99 -3.45 5.49
C GLU A 115 -11.97 -2.27 5.37
N ASN A 116 -12.86 -2.31 4.37
CA ASN A 116 -13.81 -1.24 4.09
C ASN A 116 -15.03 -1.29 5.01
N ASP A 117 -15.70 -2.45 5.12
CA ASP A 117 -16.97 -2.59 5.86
C ASP A 117 -16.77 -2.59 7.38
N SER A 118 -15.58 -2.96 7.87
CA SER A 118 -15.24 -2.80 9.30
C SER A 118 -15.15 -1.33 9.70
N GLY A 119 -14.86 -0.43 8.75
CA GLY A 119 -14.62 0.98 8.97
C GLY A 119 -13.20 1.33 9.42
N VAL A 120 -12.26 0.37 9.41
CA VAL A 120 -10.85 0.61 9.78
C VAL A 120 -10.21 1.64 8.86
N ILE A 121 -10.44 1.53 7.54
CA ILE A 121 -9.94 2.53 6.56
C ILE A 121 -10.49 3.92 6.87
N ASN A 122 -11.78 4.02 7.18
CA ASN A 122 -12.43 5.32 7.47
C ASN A 122 -11.85 5.96 8.73
N GLU A 123 -11.61 5.18 9.79
CA GLU A 123 -10.97 5.69 11.00
C GLU A 123 -9.55 6.20 10.74
N ILE A 124 -8.76 5.49 9.93
CA ILE A 124 -7.42 5.95 9.53
C ILE A 124 -7.51 7.30 8.82
N ILE A 125 -8.44 7.44 7.87
CA ILE A 125 -8.62 8.69 7.11
C ILE A 125 -9.10 9.85 8.00
N GLU A 126 -9.96 9.58 8.99
CA GLU A 126 -10.50 10.58 9.90
C GLU A 126 -9.51 11.02 10.99
N GLN A 127 -8.50 10.19 11.29
CA GLN A 127 -7.44 10.56 12.23
C GLN A 127 -6.66 11.77 11.69
N LYS A 128 -6.56 12.83 12.50
CA LYS A 128 -5.76 14.03 12.18
C LYS A 128 -4.26 13.78 12.35
N GLU A 129 -3.78 12.64 11.89
CA GLU A 129 -2.35 12.31 11.87
C GLU A 129 -1.64 13.19 10.83
N ASN A 130 -0.31 13.27 10.96
CA ASN A 130 0.49 13.97 9.97
C ASN A 130 0.28 13.29 8.60
N LYS A 131 0.19 14.10 7.54
CA LYS A 131 -0.10 13.61 6.18
C LYS A 131 0.79 12.45 5.73
N GLY A 132 2.04 12.38 6.22
CA GLY A 132 2.97 11.28 5.95
C GLY A 132 2.60 9.96 6.64
N GLU A 133 2.22 10.00 7.91
CA GLU A 133 1.88 8.80 8.69
C GLU A 133 0.60 8.14 8.16
N LEU A 134 -0.40 8.96 7.82
CA LEU A 134 -1.63 8.49 7.16
C LEU A 134 -1.36 7.74 5.87
N THR A 135 -0.53 8.33 5.01
CA THR A 135 -0.18 7.70 3.73
C THR A 135 0.55 6.38 3.94
N ASP A 136 1.45 6.31 4.93
CA ASP A 136 2.24 5.11 5.17
C ASP A 136 1.35 3.96 5.71
N ARG A 137 0.31 4.26 6.49
CA ARG A 137 -0.67 3.26 6.96
C ARG A 137 -1.57 2.73 5.84
N VAL A 138 -2.06 3.62 4.98
CA VAL A 138 -2.84 3.23 3.78
C VAL A 138 -1.99 2.40 2.81
N GLU A 139 -0.72 2.72 2.68
CA GLU A 139 0.24 1.96 1.89
C GLU A 139 0.42 0.53 2.44
N ASN A 140 0.48 0.35 3.76
CA ASN A 140 0.58 -0.99 4.37
C ASN A 140 -0.67 -1.84 4.10
N LEU A 141 -1.88 -1.27 4.20
CA LEU A 141 -3.13 -1.99 3.89
C LEU A 141 -3.18 -2.44 2.42
N LYS A 142 -2.75 -1.59 1.48
CA LYS A 142 -2.66 -1.98 0.07
C LYS A 142 -1.66 -3.10 -0.19
N GLU A 143 -0.58 -3.12 0.58
CA GLU A 143 0.39 -4.21 0.53
C GLU A 143 -0.23 -5.52 1.04
N LEU A 144 -1.04 -5.46 2.12
CA LEU A 144 -1.78 -6.62 2.62
C LEU A 144 -2.71 -7.22 1.55
N LEU A 145 -3.40 -6.38 0.78
CA LEU A 145 -4.24 -6.85 -0.34
C LEU A 145 -3.41 -7.49 -1.47
N THR A 146 -2.21 -6.97 -1.70
CA THR A 146 -1.30 -7.53 -2.70
C THR A 146 -0.81 -8.90 -2.27
N GLU A 147 -0.37 -9.01 -1.01
CA GLU A 147 0.02 -10.27 -0.38
C GLU A 147 -1.12 -11.29 -0.38
N ALA A 148 -2.36 -10.90 -0.03
CA ALA A 148 -3.52 -11.77 -0.07
C ALA A 148 -3.79 -12.31 -1.49
N SER A 149 -3.61 -11.47 -2.52
CA SER A 149 -3.78 -11.89 -3.91
C SER A 149 -2.70 -12.87 -4.36
N GLU A 150 -1.45 -12.66 -3.97
CA GLU A 150 -0.35 -13.58 -4.27
C GLU A 150 -0.50 -14.90 -3.51
N PHE A 151 -0.94 -14.82 -2.25
CA PHE A 151 -1.19 -15.97 -1.41
C PHE A 151 -2.27 -16.88 -2.00
N GLU A 152 -3.38 -16.30 -2.45
CA GLU A 152 -4.44 -17.05 -3.13
C GLU A 152 -3.93 -17.74 -4.39
N LYS A 153 -3.15 -17.05 -5.23
CA LYS A 153 -2.59 -17.67 -6.44
C LYS A 153 -1.66 -18.85 -6.14
N ALA A 154 -0.90 -18.77 -5.05
CA ALA A 154 0.04 -19.82 -4.66
C ALA A 154 -0.62 -21.02 -3.96
N HIS A 155 -1.76 -20.81 -3.27
CA HIS A 155 -2.36 -21.82 -2.39
C HIS A 155 -3.78 -22.22 -2.78
N ARG A 156 -4.41 -21.62 -3.79
CA ARG A 156 -5.72 -22.07 -4.28
C ARG A 156 -5.52 -23.31 -5.14
N SER A 157 -6.21 -24.39 -4.79
CA SER A 157 -6.24 -25.59 -5.61
C SER A 157 -7.04 -25.30 -6.88
N ASP A 158 -6.37 -25.01 -8.01
CA ASP A 158 -7.06 -24.95 -9.30
C ASP A 158 -6.72 -26.21 -10.15
N PRO A 159 -7.71 -27.05 -10.49
CA PRO A 159 -7.56 -28.13 -11.47
C PRO A 159 -7.47 -27.64 -12.93
N GLU A 160 -7.95 -26.43 -13.26
CA GLU A 160 -8.10 -25.94 -14.65
C GLU A 160 -7.18 -24.76 -15.01
N GLY A 161 -6.60 -24.06 -14.03
CA GLY A 161 -5.69 -22.92 -14.25
C GLY A 161 -4.20 -23.25 -14.43
N LYS A 162 -3.79 -24.51 -14.31
CA LYS A 162 -2.36 -24.90 -14.42
C LYS A 162 -1.79 -24.81 -15.84
N GLU A 163 -2.61 -24.78 -16.89
CA GLU A 163 -2.08 -24.77 -18.26
C GLU A 163 -1.59 -23.39 -18.75
N GLU A 164 -2.11 -22.27 -18.25
CA GLU A 164 -1.79 -20.95 -18.85
C GLU A 164 -0.61 -20.21 -18.19
N ILE A 165 -0.19 -20.58 -16.97
CA ILE A 165 0.87 -19.84 -16.25
C ILE A 165 2.25 -20.50 -16.40
N ILE A 166 2.31 -21.80 -16.71
CA ILE A 166 3.59 -22.54 -16.74
C ILE A 166 4.47 -22.16 -17.95
N GLU A 167 3.93 -21.69 -19.07
CA GLU A 167 4.77 -21.42 -20.26
C GLU A 167 5.52 -20.07 -20.26
N ALA A 168 5.18 -19.11 -19.38
CA ALA A 168 5.77 -17.76 -19.46
C ALA A 168 6.94 -17.52 -18.49
N GLU A 169 7.11 -18.33 -17.44
CA GLU A 169 8.19 -18.17 -16.45
C GLU A 169 9.11 -19.41 -16.29
N LEU A 170 8.88 -20.50 -17.02
CA LEU A 170 9.79 -21.67 -17.04
C LEU A 170 11.01 -21.49 -17.94
N ALA A 171 11.78 -20.44 -17.70
CA ALA A 171 13.18 -20.41 -18.09
C ALA A 171 13.97 -19.75 -16.97
N ASP A 172 14.65 -20.60 -16.20
CA ASP A 172 15.66 -20.24 -15.19
C ASP A 172 15.13 -20.02 -13.77
N ASP A 173 14.62 -21.09 -13.13
CA ASP A 173 15.09 -21.44 -11.78
C ASP A 173 14.61 -22.83 -11.33
N LEU A 174 15.55 -23.61 -10.86
CA LEU A 174 15.39 -24.94 -10.26
C LEU A 174 14.77 -24.78 -8.87
N TYR A 175 13.45 -24.63 -8.77
CA TYR A 175 12.75 -24.69 -7.49
C TYR A 175 12.52 -26.15 -7.09
N LEU A 176 12.99 -26.51 -5.89
CA LEU A 176 12.50 -27.66 -5.14
C LEU A 176 10.98 -27.51 -4.98
N GLU A 177 10.22 -28.51 -5.41
CA GLU A 177 8.79 -28.62 -5.14
C GLU A 177 8.60 -28.78 -3.61
N GLU A 178 8.56 -27.66 -2.88
CA GLU A 178 7.90 -27.67 -1.58
C GLU A 178 6.43 -27.98 -1.86
N GLU A 179 5.91 -29.04 -1.23
CA GLU A 179 4.52 -29.46 -1.30
C GLU A 179 3.67 -28.34 -0.66
N THR A 180 3.31 -27.33 -1.44
CA THR A 180 2.53 -26.20 -0.94
C THR A 180 1.16 -26.71 -0.56
N VAL A 181 0.78 -26.50 0.71
CA VAL A 181 -0.55 -26.87 1.19
C VAL A 181 -1.57 -26.02 0.43
N THR A 182 -2.44 -26.65 -0.33
CA THR A 182 -3.48 -25.94 -1.08
C THR A 182 -4.84 -26.03 -0.39
N ALA A 183 -5.70 -25.05 -0.65
CA ALA A 183 -7.06 -24.98 -0.14
C ALA A 183 -8.07 -24.82 -1.28
N ASP A 184 -9.20 -25.53 -1.14
CA ASP A 184 -10.25 -25.59 -2.16
C ASP A 184 -11.34 -24.53 -1.95
N SER A 185 -11.38 -23.91 -0.77
CA SER A 185 -12.41 -22.93 -0.38
C SER A 185 -11.78 -21.68 0.23
N LEU A 186 -12.52 -20.57 0.18
CA LEU A 186 -12.15 -19.31 0.82
C LEU A 186 -11.90 -19.46 2.33
N GLY A 187 -12.68 -20.31 3.01
CA GLY A 187 -12.46 -20.62 4.44
C GLY A 187 -11.14 -21.36 4.70
N GLY A 188 -10.78 -22.31 3.82
CA GLY A 188 -9.50 -22.99 3.90
C GLY A 188 -8.32 -22.05 3.63
N LEU A 189 -8.45 -21.18 2.62
CA LEU A 189 -7.45 -20.14 2.32
C LEU A 189 -7.28 -19.16 3.48
N LEU A 190 -8.37 -18.71 4.10
CA LEU A 190 -8.33 -17.86 5.28
C LEU A 190 -7.59 -18.52 6.44
N SER A 191 -7.91 -19.79 6.74
CA SER A 191 -7.22 -20.54 7.80
C SER A 191 -5.71 -20.66 7.52
N LEU A 192 -5.34 -21.07 6.31
CA LEU A 192 -3.94 -21.22 5.92
C LEU A 192 -3.19 -19.88 5.93
N TYR A 193 -3.84 -18.80 5.49
CA TYR A 193 -3.27 -17.46 5.53
C TYR A 193 -2.96 -17.01 6.96
N LEU A 194 -3.87 -17.27 7.90
CA LEU A 194 -3.68 -16.95 9.32
C LEU A 194 -2.57 -17.78 9.97
N GLU A 195 -2.45 -19.06 9.61
CA GLU A 195 -1.34 -19.92 10.04
C GLU A 195 0.01 -19.37 9.53
N ASN A 196 0.08 -19.02 8.25
CA ASN A 196 1.26 -18.44 7.63
C ASN A 196 1.64 -17.09 8.30
N ALA A 197 0.66 -16.20 8.52
CA ALA A 197 0.88 -14.93 9.20
C ALA A 197 1.38 -15.12 10.67
N ALA A 198 0.90 -16.16 11.36
CA ALA A 198 1.34 -16.47 12.72
C ALA A 198 2.81 -16.93 12.76
N LEU A 199 3.27 -17.69 11.76
CA LEU A 199 4.67 -18.11 11.64
C LEU A 199 5.61 -16.90 11.47
N TYR A 200 5.24 -15.91 10.65
CA TYR A 200 6.05 -14.69 10.48
C TYR A 200 6.04 -13.79 11.72
N SER A 201 5.00 -13.88 12.56
CA SER A 201 4.94 -13.15 13.83
C SER A 201 5.78 -13.81 14.93
N GLN A 202 5.96 -15.15 14.89
CA GLN A 202 6.79 -15.91 15.83
C GLN A 202 8.22 -16.06 15.30
N GLY A 203 9.11 -15.12 15.63
CA GLY A 203 10.54 -15.35 15.38
C GLY A 203 11.43 -14.19 15.77
N ASP A 204 11.91 -14.15 17.02
CA ASP A 204 13.34 -14.32 17.31
C ASP A 204 13.59 -14.03 18.78
N SER A 205 14.03 -15.06 19.52
CA SER A 205 14.78 -14.87 20.75
C SER A 205 16.04 -14.06 20.43
N GLU A 206 16.41 -13.15 21.33
CA GLU A 206 17.56 -12.26 21.21
C GLU A 206 18.90 -13.00 21.36
N ASP A 207 19.10 -14.10 20.63
CA ASP A 207 20.42 -14.71 20.55
C ASP A 207 21.26 -13.90 19.54
N GLU A 208 22.23 -13.15 20.09
CA GLU A 208 23.21 -12.35 19.36
C GLU A 208 24.22 -13.21 18.57
N ASN A 209 24.20 -14.53 18.76
CA ASN A 209 25.17 -15.48 18.22
C ASN A 209 24.75 -16.19 16.92
N GLU A 210 23.61 -15.85 16.33
CA GLU A 210 23.18 -16.44 15.07
C GLU A 210 23.69 -15.66 13.85
N ASP A 211 24.09 -16.37 12.79
CA ASP A 211 24.50 -15.78 11.51
C ASP A 211 23.26 -15.54 10.63
N PHE A 212 22.89 -14.27 10.43
CA PHE A 212 21.71 -13.87 9.67
C PHE A 212 21.92 -12.58 8.88
N VAL A 213 21.13 -12.41 7.83
CA VAL A 213 21.08 -11.18 7.02
C VAL A 213 20.28 -10.10 7.75
N LYS A 214 20.83 -8.89 7.81
CA LYS A 214 20.19 -7.74 8.46
C LYS A 214 19.43 -6.91 7.43
N LEU A 215 18.11 -6.89 7.50
CA LEU A 215 17.24 -6.00 6.73
C LEU A 215 16.94 -4.76 7.57
N MET A 216 17.09 -3.56 7.03
CA MET A 216 16.79 -2.34 7.77
C MET A 216 16.53 -1.18 6.82
N THR A 217 15.89 -0.13 7.34
CA THR A 217 15.80 1.14 6.62
C THR A 217 17.16 1.84 6.58
N ILE A 218 17.40 2.68 5.56
CA ILE A 218 18.65 3.46 5.44
C ILE A 218 18.88 4.36 6.67
N HIS A 219 17.80 4.90 7.25
CA HIS A 219 17.85 5.72 8.45
C HIS A 219 18.39 4.93 9.66
N SER A 220 17.91 3.69 9.83
CA SER A 220 18.31 2.79 10.92
C SER A 220 19.74 2.28 10.77
N ALA A 221 20.31 2.32 9.56
CA ALA A 221 21.69 1.90 9.31
C ALA A 221 22.75 2.94 9.76
N LYS A 222 22.33 4.14 10.20
CA LYS A 222 23.25 5.21 10.59
C LYS A 222 24.16 4.77 11.74
N GLY A 223 25.47 4.86 11.52
CA GLY A 223 26.49 4.47 12.51
C GLY A 223 26.85 2.98 12.50
N LEU A 224 26.17 2.15 11.69
CA LEU A 224 26.51 0.75 11.48
C LEU A 224 27.40 0.58 10.24
N GLU A 225 28.05 -0.58 10.12
CA GLU A 225 28.90 -0.91 8.97
C GLU A 225 28.92 -2.43 8.75
N PHE A 226 28.91 -2.85 7.48
CA PHE A 226 28.75 -4.25 7.09
C PHE A 226 29.78 -4.66 6.04
N GLY A 227 30.15 -5.95 6.02
CA GLY A 227 31.08 -6.49 5.02
C GLY A 227 30.53 -6.33 3.59
N ALA A 228 29.26 -6.68 3.40
CA ALA A 228 28.52 -6.50 2.16
C ALA A 228 27.20 -5.76 2.42
N VAL A 229 26.81 -4.86 1.51
CA VAL A 229 25.54 -4.11 1.59
C VAL A 229 24.81 -4.22 0.26
N PHE A 230 23.52 -4.50 0.34
CA PHE A 230 22.60 -4.46 -0.80
C PHE A 230 21.65 -3.27 -0.63
N ILE A 231 21.74 -2.29 -1.53
CA ILE A 231 20.76 -1.20 -1.61
C ILE A 231 19.75 -1.58 -2.69
N ILE A 232 18.50 -1.80 -2.26
CA ILE A 232 17.39 -2.20 -3.14
C ILE A 232 16.49 -1.01 -3.45
N GLY A 233 15.72 -1.10 -4.54
CA GLY A 233 14.73 -0.08 -4.89
C GLY A 233 15.33 1.27 -5.29
N VAL A 234 16.54 1.27 -5.88
CA VAL A 234 17.24 2.50 -6.28
C VAL A 234 16.66 3.04 -7.59
N GLU A 235 15.40 3.46 -7.54
CA GLU A 235 14.57 3.90 -8.65
C GLU A 235 13.94 5.26 -8.34
N ASP A 236 13.86 6.14 -9.34
CA ASP A 236 13.23 7.46 -9.18
C ASP A 236 11.72 7.29 -8.90
N GLY A 237 11.29 7.65 -7.69
CA GLY A 237 9.94 7.39 -7.18
C GLY A 237 9.93 6.54 -5.91
N ILE A 238 10.92 5.65 -5.76
CA ILE A 238 11.17 4.86 -4.55
C ILE A 238 12.33 5.48 -3.77
N PHE A 239 13.49 5.63 -4.42
CA PHE A 239 14.69 6.25 -3.85
C PHE A 239 15.49 7.03 -4.91
N PRO A 240 15.30 8.36 -5.02
CA PRO A 240 14.56 9.23 -4.10
C PRO A 240 13.06 9.02 -4.16
N GLY A 241 12.41 9.12 -3.00
CA GLY A 241 10.95 8.98 -2.90
C GLY A 241 10.18 10.08 -3.63
N TYR A 242 8.97 9.78 -4.12
CA TYR A 242 8.12 10.73 -4.86
C TYR A 242 7.94 12.09 -4.18
N ARG A 243 7.84 12.11 -2.84
CA ARG A 243 7.64 13.34 -2.06
C ARG A 243 8.87 14.26 -2.16
N ALA A 244 10.07 13.69 -2.11
CA ALA A 244 11.32 14.44 -2.12
C ALA A 244 11.69 14.98 -3.49
N ILE A 245 11.25 14.33 -4.58
CA ILE A 245 11.53 14.78 -5.96
C ILE A 245 11.00 16.19 -6.25
N SER A 246 9.93 16.61 -5.57
CA SER A 246 9.24 17.88 -5.83
C SER A 246 9.94 19.09 -5.20
N SER A 247 10.91 18.89 -4.30
CA SER A 247 11.55 19.93 -3.50
C SER A 247 13.07 19.73 -3.53
N LEU A 248 13.82 20.77 -3.92
CA LEU A 248 15.28 20.68 -3.98
C LEU A 248 15.90 20.36 -2.63
N LYS A 249 15.34 20.91 -1.54
CA LYS A 249 15.81 20.67 -0.18
C LYS A 249 15.61 19.20 0.24
N ASP A 250 14.44 18.64 -0.05
CA ASP A 250 14.14 17.26 0.34
C ASP A 250 14.92 16.26 -0.54
N LEU A 251 15.17 16.61 -1.80
CA LEU A 251 16.05 15.85 -2.67
C LEU A 251 17.51 15.84 -2.19
N GLU A 252 18.00 16.97 -1.65
CA GLU A 252 19.31 17.02 -1.01
C GLU A 252 19.39 16.13 0.23
N GLU A 253 18.32 16.01 1.00
CA GLU A 253 18.27 15.12 2.15
C GLU A 253 18.26 13.64 1.72
N GLU A 254 17.48 13.26 0.71
CA GLU A 254 17.53 11.91 0.10
C GLU A 254 18.92 11.60 -0.47
N ARG A 255 19.62 12.60 -1.05
CA ARG A 255 21.00 12.42 -1.51
C ARG A 255 21.94 12.10 -0.34
N ARG A 256 21.75 12.74 0.82
CA ARG A 256 22.51 12.42 2.05
C ARG A 256 22.20 11.01 2.53
N LEU A 257 20.95 10.57 2.42
CA LEU A 257 20.59 9.18 2.72
C LEU A 257 21.30 8.20 1.79
N MET A 258 21.38 8.49 0.48
CA MET A 258 22.11 7.65 -0.47
C MET A 258 23.60 7.58 -0.11
N TYR A 259 24.19 8.71 0.26
CA TYR A 259 25.57 8.75 0.76
C TYR A 259 25.75 7.90 2.03
N VAL A 260 24.82 7.98 2.99
CA VAL A 260 24.85 7.14 4.19
C VAL A 260 24.79 5.67 3.81
N ALA A 261 23.87 5.27 2.92
CA ALA A 261 23.70 3.88 2.48
C ALA A 261 24.97 3.33 1.81
N ILE A 262 25.56 4.08 0.87
CA ILE A 262 26.82 3.71 0.19
C ILE A 262 27.95 3.51 1.21
N THR A 263 28.08 4.43 2.16
CA THR A 263 29.15 4.40 3.17
C THR A 263 28.96 3.35 4.28
N ARG A 264 27.87 2.56 4.26
CA ARG A 264 27.71 1.42 5.19
C ARG A 264 28.52 0.20 4.75
N ALA A 265 28.91 0.13 3.47
CA ALA A 265 29.64 -1.00 2.91
C ALA A 265 31.15 -0.90 3.18
N LYS A 266 31.74 -1.94 3.78
CA LYS A 266 33.20 -2.04 3.97
C LYS A 266 33.93 -2.62 2.77
N LYS A 267 33.36 -3.68 2.15
CA LYS A 267 34.01 -4.42 1.06
C LYS A 267 33.17 -4.38 -0.20
N ASN A 268 31.93 -4.87 -0.14
CA ASN A 268 31.08 -5.04 -1.31
C ASN A 268 29.82 -4.19 -1.20
N LEU A 269 29.53 -3.42 -2.24
CA LEU A 269 28.29 -2.67 -2.37
C LEU A 269 27.57 -3.15 -3.63
N PHE A 270 26.33 -3.58 -3.48
CA PHE A 270 25.43 -3.94 -4.57
C PHE A 270 24.29 -2.95 -4.61
N ILE A 271 24.04 -2.36 -5.78
CA ILE A 271 22.90 -1.48 -6.02
C ILE A 271 21.95 -2.18 -6.98
N VAL A 272 20.74 -2.48 -6.51
CA VAL A 272 19.77 -3.31 -7.25
C VAL A 272 18.71 -2.42 -7.89
N LEU A 273 18.49 -2.66 -9.17
CA LEU A 273 17.51 -2.01 -10.02
C LEU A 273 16.49 -3.04 -10.52
N THR A 274 15.22 -2.67 -10.55
CA THR A 274 14.14 -3.50 -11.06
C THR A 274 13.65 -2.94 -12.40
N ARG A 275 13.27 -3.82 -13.33
CA ARG A 275 12.63 -3.39 -14.60
C ARG A 275 11.18 -2.96 -14.37
N GLN A 276 10.49 -3.73 -13.54
CA GLN A 276 9.08 -3.59 -13.21
C GLN A 276 8.89 -4.09 -11.78
N ARG A 277 8.05 -3.42 -11.01
CA ARG A 277 7.78 -3.77 -9.61
C ARG A 277 6.31 -3.56 -9.31
N MET A 278 5.69 -4.50 -8.61
CA MET A 278 4.38 -4.27 -8.00
C MET A 278 4.59 -3.58 -6.65
N ILE A 279 3.97 -2.41 -6.47
CA ILE A 279 3.95 -1.68 -5.20
C ILE A 279 2.53 -1.23 -4.95
N PHE A 280 1.97 -1.55 -3.78
CA PHE A 280 0.62 -1.14 -3.38
C PHE A 280 -0.45 -1.53 -4.41
N GLY A 281 -0.38 -2.75 -4.92
CA GLY A 281 -1.30 -3.30 -5.93
C GLY A 281 -1.16 -2.70 -7.34
N GLN A 282 -0.16 -1.86 -7.59
CA GLN A 282 0.09 -1.29 -8.91
C GLN A 282 1.46 -1.70 -9.43
N THR A 283 1.44 -2.29 -10.61
CA THR A 283 2.64 -2.57 -11.39
C THR A 283 3.21 -1.27 -11.96
N GLN A 284 4.42 -0.92 -11.55
CA GLN A 284 5.11 0.29 -11.96
C GLN A 284 6.43 -0.03 -12.67
N CYS A 285 6.73 0.72 -13.73
CA CYS A 285 7.99 0.66 -14.45
C CYS A 285 8.75 1.97 -14.20
N LEU A 286 9.51 2.02 -13.12
CA LEU A 286 10.22 3.24 -12.72
C LEU A 286 11.58 3.37 -13.43
N PRO A 287 12.01 4.62 -13.72
CA PRO A 287 13.35 4.86 -14.23
C PRO A 287 14.38 4.63 -13.10
N PRO A 288 15.63 4.23 -13.44
CA PRO A 288 16.71 4.14 -12.46
C PRO A 288 16.89 5.46 -11.71
N SER A 289 17.26 5.38 -10.43
CA SER A 289 17.47 6.57 -9.59
C SER A 289 18.45 7.53 -10.23
N ARG A 290 18.14 8.82 -10.17
CA ARG A 290 19.04 9.88 -10.62
C ARG A 290 20.39 9.88 -9.90
N PHE A 291 20.45 9.38 -8.66
CA PHE A 291 21.70 9.32 -7.90
C PHE A 291 22.75 8.42 -8.56
N LEU A 292 22.34 7.44 -9.37
CA LEU A 292 23.27 6.62 -10.14
C LEU A 292 24.05 7.41 -11.19
N LYS A 293 23.47 8.50 -11.72
CA LYS A 293 24.14 9.40 -12.67
C LYS A 293 25.17 10.30 -12.00
N GLU A 294 25.06 10.46 -10.68
CA GLU A 294 26.00 11.25 -9.87
C GLU A 294 27.27 10.43 -9.53
N ILE A 295 27.20 9.09 -9.64
CA ILE A 295 28.34 8.19 -9.44
C ILE A 295 29.13 8.06 -10.75
N SER A 296 30.46 8.19 -10.69
CA SER A 296 31.31 7.99 -11.86
C SER A 296 31.17 6.55 -12.40
N LYS A 297 31.02 6.43 -13.72
CA LYS A 297 30.83 5.15 -14.41
C LYS A 297 31.99 4.18 -14.21
N GLU A 298 33.19 4.69 -13.94
CA GLU A 298 34.38 3.87 -13.68
C GLU A 298 34.26 3.05 -12.38
N HIS A 299 33.41 3.51 -11.44
CA HIS A 299 33.16 2.83 -10.17
C HIS A 299 31.91 1.94 -10.22
N LEU A 300 31.20 1.89 -11.35
CA LEU A 300 29.98 1.10 -11.51
C LEU A 300 30.27 -0.10 -12.41
N TYR A 301 30.24 -1.28 -11.81
CA TYR A 301 30.25 -2.54 -12.54
C TYR A 301 28.81 -3.04 -12.70
N LEU A 302 28.34 -3.10 -13.95
CA LEU A 302 26.99 -3.57 -14.25
C LEU A 302 26.95 -5.09 -14.27
N MET A 303 26.16 -5.69 -13.37
CA MET A 303 25.91 -7.12 -13.30
C MET A 303 24.50 -7.45 -13.81
N GLY A 304 24.34 -8.62 -14.42
CA GLY A 304 23.05 -9.13 -14.93
C GLY A 304 22.76 -8.75 -16.38
N ASN A 305 21.57 -9.14 -16.86
CA ASN A 305 21.14 -8.86 -18.22
C ASN A 305 21.03 -7.35 -18.44
N ASN A 306 21.71 -6.87 -19.48
CA ASN A 306 21.68 -5.47 -19.86
C ASN A 306 20.22 -5.08 -20.07
N ARG A 307 19.76 -3.99 -19.43
CA ARG A 307 18.46 -3.37 -19.76
C ARG A 307 18.63 -2.85 -21.17
N GLU A 308 18.40 -3.70 -22.18
CA GLU A 308 18.25 -3.24 -23.55
C GLU A 308 17.10 -2.25 -23.50
N VAL A 309 17.47 -0.97 -23.46
CA VAL A 309 16.56 0.08 -23.86
C VAL A 309 16.22 -0.31 -25.28
N GLN A 310 15.05 -0.94 -25.49
CA GLN A 310 14.46 -1.00 -26.81
C GLN A 310 14.32 0.46 -27.22
N LYS A 311 15.35 0.98 -27.87
CA LYS A 311 15.23 2.10 -28.78
C LYS A 311 14.27 1.55 -29.81
N GLN A 312 12.98 1.75 -29.61
CA GLN A 312 12.00 1.61 -30.68
C GLN A 312 12.64 2.33 -31.86
N SER A 313 13.02 1.53 -32.85
CA SER A 313 13.75 2.00 -34.01
C SER A 313 12.94 3.14 -34.56
N ALA A 314 13.48 4.35 -34.45
CA ALA A 314 12.90 5.54 -35.03
C ALA A 314 13.03 5.44 -36.55
N SER A 315 12.23 4.59 -37.17
CA SER A 315 12.06 4.56 -38.61
C SER A 315 10.61 4.95 -38.91
N ARG A 316 10.49 6.02 -39.70
CA ARG A 316 9.26 6.60 -40.29
C ARG A 316 8.44 7.59 -39.46
N ILE A 317 9.09 8.55 -38.80
CA ILE A 317 8.46 9.87 -38.60
C ILE A 317 9.11 10.85 -39.58
N SER A 318 8.29 11.46 -40.44
CA SER A 318 8.72 12.32 -41.54
C SER A 318 9.60 13.48 -41.06
N SER A 319 10.56 13.88 -41.89
CA SER A 319 11.50 14.98 -41.65
C SER A 319 10.85 16.34 -41.33
N ASN A 320 9.54 16.48 -41.59
CA ASN A 320 8.80 17.71 -41.35
C ASN A 320 8.31 17.82 -39.89
N ALA A 321 8.01 16.71 -39.21
CA ALA A 321 7.56 16.75 -37.81
C ALA A 321 8.69 17.09 -36.82
N ARG A 322 9.95 16.74 -37.17
CA ARG A 322 11.13 17.06 -36.35
C ARG A 322 11.54 18.54 -36.43
N SER A 323 11.26 19.22 -37.54
CA SER A 323 11.57 20.65 -37.70
C SER A 323 10.52 21.53 -37.01
N GLU A 324 9.25 21.11 -37.00
CA GLU A 324 8.17 21.74 -36.23
C GLU A 324 8.38 21.57 -34.72
N ALA A 325 8.70 20.36 -34.24
CA ALA A 325 8.97 20.13 -32.81
C ALA A 325 10.18 20.93 -32.29
N ARG A 326 11.24 21.10 -33.11
CA ARG A 326 12.38 21.96 -32.74
C ARG A 326 12.02 23.45 -32.71
N ARG A 327 11.19 23.92 -33.64
CA ARG A 327 10.69 25.31 -33.61
C ARG A 327 9.81 25.57 -32.39
N THR A 328 8.96 24.62 -32.00
CA THR A 328 8.07 24.73 -30.84
C THR A 328 8.83 24.66 -29.51
N ILE A 329 9.87 23.83 -29.41
CA ILE A 329 10.71 23.77 -28.21
C ILE A 329 11.58 25.04 -28.10
N GLN A 330 12.13 25.53 -29.21
CA GLN A 330 12.96 26.74 -29.18
C GLN A 330 12.13 28.02 -28.93
N SER A 331 10.86 28.07 -29.37
CA SER A 331 9.94 29.15 -29.01
C SER A 331 9.45 29.05 -27.55
N ALA A 332 9.27 27.84 -27.01
CA ALA A 332 8.92 27.62 -25.60
C ALA A 332 10.08 27.92 -24.62
N PHE A 333 11.33 27.67 -25.02
CA PHE A 333 12.51 28.04 -24.24
C PHE A 333 12.80 29.55 -24.31
N ALA A 334 12.56 30.19 -25.46
CA ALA A 334 12.75 31.64 -25.63
C ALA A 334 11.69 32.48 -24.88
N SER A 335 10.49 31.94 -24.63
CA SER A 335 9.46 32.63 -23.84
C SER A 335 9.59 32.45 -22.32
N THR A 336 10.50 31.58 -21.84
CA THR A 336 10.67 31.28 -20.42
C THR A 336 11.82 32.08 -19.75
N PHE A 337 12.67 32.74 -20.54
CA PHE A 337 13.77 33.59 -20.04
C PHE A 337 13.53 35.09 -20.33
N LYS A 338 12.34 35.58 -19.97
CA LYS A 338 12.15 36.99 -19.69
C LYS A 338 11.45 37.11 -18.35
N ASP A 339 12.12 37.82 -17.44
CA ASP A 339 11.68 38.20 -16.12
C ASP A 339 10.18 38.48 -16.04
N GLU A 340 9.51 37.88 -15.05
CA GLU A 340 8.80 38.65 -14.03
C GLU A 340 8.32 37.75 -12.88
N LYS A 341 8.65 38.13 -11.65
CA LYS A 341 8.11 37.58 -10.40
C LYS A 341 6.59 37.72 -10.38
N LYS A 342 5.85 36.61 -10.54
CA LYS A 342 4.46 36.49 -10.06
C LYS A 342 4.20 35.12 -9.45
N THR A 343 3.93 35.10 -8.15
CA THR A 343 3.29 34.00 -7.43
C THR A 343 1.93 33.70 -8.04
N VAL A 344 1.80 32.58 -8.77
CA VAL A 344 0.52 32.13 -9.32
C VAL A 344 -0.12 31.14 -8.34
N LYS A 345 -1.27 31.50 -7.78
CA LYS A 345 -2.17 30.57 -7.07
C LYS A 345 -2.66 29.52 -8.08
N SER A 346 -2.34 28.25 -7.86
CA SER A 346 -2.73 27.15 -8.74
C SER A 346 -4.05 26.51 -8.28
N GLY A 347 -5.18 27.02 -8.78
CA GLY A 347 -6.52 26.49 -8.55
C GLY A 347 -7.58 27.31 -9.27
N LEU A 348 -8.72 26.70 -9.59
CA LEU A 348 -9.89 27.40 -10.12
C LEU A 348 -10.72 27.94 -8.95
N ASP A 349 -11.22 29.17 -9.05
CA ASP A 349 -12.13 29.70 -8.04
C ASP A 349 -13.47 28.96 -8.13
N PRO A 350 -14.04 28.44 -7.02
CA PRO A 350 -15.30 27.71 -7.01
C PRO A 350 -16.47 28.46 -7.68
N SER A 351 -16.43 29.79 -7.71
CA SER A 351 -17.45 30.63 -8.35
C SER A 351 -17.41 30.62 -9.88
N GLU A 352 -16.30 30.18 -10.48
CA GLU A 352 -16.10 30.15 -11.94
C GLU A 352 -16.34 28.76 -12.55
N ILE A 353 -16.80 27.78 -11.77
CA ILE A 353 -16.84 26.37 -12.15
C ILE A 353 -18.28 25.89 -12.37
N SER A 354 -18.52 25.22 -13.49
CA SER A 354 -19.82 24.65 -13.84
C SER A 354 -19.68 23.23 -14.41
N LYS A 355 -20.73 22.43 -14.24
CA LYS A 355 -20.84 21.09 -14.83
C LYS A 355 -20.78 21.20 -16.36
N GLY A 356 -19.97 20.35 -16.98
CA GLY A 356 -19.70 20.34 -18.43
C GLY A 356 -18.48 21.16 -18.85
N MET A 357 -17.83 21.89 -17.94
CA MET A 357 -16.65 22.68 -18.25
C MET A 357 -15.45 21.78 -18.58
N LYS A 358 -14.72 22.14 -19.65
CA LYS A 358 -13.44 21.51 -20.00
C LYS A 358 -12.32 22.10 -19.14
N VAL A 359 -11.58 21.22 -18.50
CA VAL A 359 -10.46 21.56 -17.63
C VAL A 359 -9.23 20.76 -18.04
N SER A 360 -8.06 21.35 -17.89
CA SER A 360 -6.78 20.71 -18.14
C SER A 360 -6.04 20.51 -16.83
N HIS A 361 -5.46 19.32 -16.68
CA HIS A 361 -4.63 18.96 -15.55
C HIS A 361 -3.26 18.50 -16.04
N LEU A 362 -2.20 18.94 -15.38
CA LEU A 362 -0.82 18.63 -15.78
C LEU A 362 -0.54 17.11 -15.85
N ARG A 363 -1.22 16.32 -15.01
CA ARG A 363 -1.04 14.86 -14.92
C ARG A 363 -2.06 14.04 -15.71
N PHE A 364 -3.29 14.55 -15.86
CA PHE A 364 -4.41 13.77 -16.39
C PHE A 364 -4.87 14.24 -17.78
N GLY A 365 -4.23 15.27 -18.32
CA GLY A 365 -4.62 15.84 -19.61
C GLY A 365 -5.91 16.64 -19.49
N THR A 366 -6.69 16.68 -20.58
CA THR A 366 -7.96 17.41 -20.64
C THR A 366 -9.11 16.53 -20.16
N GLY A 367 -9.97 17.06 -19.30
CA GLY A 367 -11.16 16.37 -18.79
C GLY A 367 -12.38 17.28 -18.72
N VAL A 368 -13.54 16.70 -18.43
CA VAL A 368 -14.83 17.39 -18.34
C VAL A 368 -15.40 17.23 -16.93
N ILE A 369 -15.85 18.33 -16.33
CA ILE A 369 -16.46 18.29 -15.01
C ILE A 369 -17.87 17.65 -15.10
N ILE A 370 -18.07 16.51 -14.46
CA ILE A 370 -19.35 15.79 -14.41
C ILE A 370 -20.23 16.25 -13.23
N LYS A 371 -19.61 16.59 -12.09
CA LYS A 371 -20.33 16.93 -10.86
C LYS A 371 -19.58 18.01 -10.09
N VAL A 372 -20.32 18.91 -9.45
CA VAL A 372 -19.80 19.99 -8.60
C VAL A 372 -20.63 20.01 -7.31
N GLU A 373 -19.98 19.83 -6.17
CA GLU A 373 -20.62 19.82 -4.84
C GLU A 373 -19.96 20.89 -3.96
N PRO A 374 -20.70 21.90 -3.49
CA PRO A 374 -20.14 22.94 -2.63
C PRO A 374 -19.80 22.38 -1.24
N VAL A 375 -18.56 22.62 -0.77
CA VAL A 375 -18.08 22.14 0.54
C VAL A 375 -17.30 23.26 1.22
N ALA A 376 -17.82 23.80 2.32
CA ALA A 376 -17.10 24.72 3.24
C ALA A 376 -16.28 25.83 2.55
N GLY A 377 -16.88 26.56 1.60
CA GLY A 377 -16.20 27.66 0.88
C GLY A 377 -15.25 27.22 -0.25
N ASP A 378 -15.28 25.94 -0.61
CA ASP A 378 -14.66 25.33 -1.80
C ASP A 378 -15.71 24.49 -2.57
N ALA A 379 -15.31 23.83 -3.65
CA ALA A 379 -16.17 22.88 -4.37
C ALA A 379 -15.45 21.57 -4.68
N LEU A 380 -16.09 20.44 -4.36
CA LEU A 380 -15.67 19.11 -4.77
C LEU A 380 -16.14 18.85 -6.21
N LEU A 381 -15.19 18.58 -7.08
CA LEU A 381 -15.38 18.37 -8.51
C LEU A 381 -15.18 16.90 -8.84
N THR A 382 -16.12 16.28 -9.54
CA THR A 382 -15.88 15.00 -10.22
C THR A 382 -15.55 15.31 -11.67
N VAL A 383 -14.32 15.04 -12.11
CA VAL A 383 -13.83 15.30 -13.47
C VAL A 383 -13.59 13.99 -14.19
N ASP A 384 -14.08 13.87 -15.42
CA ASP A 384 -13.80 12.76 -16.34
C ASP A 384 -12.61 13.09 -17.22
N PHE A 385 -11.51 12.35 -17.08
CA PHE A 385 -10.37 12.40 -17.98
C PHE A 385 -10.41 11.19 -18.90
N ASP A 386 -11.25 11.25 -19.92
CA ASP A 386 -11.37 10.22 -20.97
C ASP A 386 -11.66 8.81 -20.40
N GLY A 387 -12.70 8.69 -19.56
CA GLY A 387 -13.13 7.46 -18.91
C GLY A 387 -12.62 7.30 -17.48
N MET A 388 -11.61 8.08 -17.07
CA MET A 388 -11.11 8.10 -15.69
C MET A 388 -11.75 9.22 -14.87
N LYS A 389 -12.68 8.85 -13.98
CA LYS A 389 -13.33 9.79 -13.05
C LYS A 389 -12.44 10.06 -11.83
N LYS A 390 -12.19 11.34 -11.53
CA LYS A 390 -11.43 11.78 -10.36
C LYS A 390 -12.18 12.84 -9.58
N ASN A 391 -12.20 12.70 -8.25
CA ASN A 391 -12.74 13.69 -7.33
C ASN A 391 -11.61 14.62 -6.86
N MET A 392 -11.80 15.94 -6.97
CA MET A 392 -10.79 16.95 -6.69
C MET A 392 -11.42 18.21 -6.09
N LEU A 393 -10.75 18.86 -5.14
CA LEU A 393 -11.18 20.15 -4.59
C LEU A 393 -10.75 21.31 -5.49
N ALA A 394 -11.67 22.18 -5.91
CA ALA A 394 -11.45 23.22 -6.92
C ALA A 394 -10.20 24.07 -6.68
N LYS A 395 -10.01 24.60 -5.46
CA LYS A 395 -8.88 25.48 -5.12
C LYS A 395 -7.50 24.80 -5.14
N ASN A 396 -7.44 23.49 -4.94
CA ASN A 396 -6.18 22.72 -4.88
C ASN A 396 -6.08 21.64 -5.96
N SER A 397 -7.00 21.66 -6.92
CA SER A 397 -7.10 20.64 -7.97
C SER A 397 -5.98 20.72 -9.00
N GLY A 398 -5.23 21.82 -9.04
CA GLY A 398 -4.25 22.08 -10.10
C GLY A 398 -4.87 22.18 -11.50
N LEU A 399 -6.21 22.23 -11.58
CA LEU A 399 -6.96 22.37 -12.81
C LEU A 399 -6.78 23.78 -13.35
N LYS A 400 -6.61 23.87 -14.67
CA LYS A 400 -6.67 25.10 -15.43
C LYS A 400 -7.83 24.99 -16.40
N ARG A 401 -8.42 26.12 -16.78
CA ARG A 401 -9.38 26.13 -17.89
C ARG A 401 -8.65 25.65 -19.15
N ALA A 402 -9.20 24.63 -19.82
CA ALA A 402 -8.62 24.06 -21.04
C ALA A 402 -8.92 24.93 -22.25
#